data_AF-A0A8T8WCA8-F1
#
_entry.id   AF-A0A8T8WCA8-F1
#
_cell.length_a   1.000
_cell.length_b   1.000
_cell.length_c   1.000
_cell.angle_alpha   90.00
_cell.angle_beta   90.00
_cell.angle_gamma   90.00
#
_symmetry.space_group_name_H-M   'P 1'
#
loop_
_entity.id
_entity.type
_entity.pdbx_description
1 polymer ?
#
loop_
_entity_poly.entity_id
_entity_poly.type
_entity_poly.pdbx_seq_one_letter_code
_entity_poly.pdbx_strand_id
1 'polypeptide(L)'
;MLPLGHLAFAYLWYAGYAAVGRHRLPARAALVPLAVGSQFPDLVDKPLAYVEVLSYGRSLAHSLFAFAACSLAVWWIARRLSGRWDGDTWPERLRVVTPGAFSIGYLSHLIGDTYRFLLAGDLWSARFLLYPLFPVPVSSADEVAPWVRLIRIYRDMGTHPQLGVIAVAAVVFVGLRVRQYWNRTDVDRA
;
A
#
# COMPACT_ATOMS: atom_id res chain seq x y z
N MET A 1 3.18 8.45 5.92
CA MET A 1 4.07 7.60 6.74
C MET A 1 5.41 7.48 6.01
N LEU A 2 6.39 6.72 6.51
CA LEU A 2 7.55 6.33 5.73
C LEU A 2 7.12 5.31 4.67
N PRO A 3 7.79 5.21 3.52
CA PRO A 3 7.44 4.24 2.48
C PRO A 3 7.43 2.78 2.98
N LEU A 4 8.44 2.37 3.77
CA LEU A 4 8.43 1.07 4.44
C LEU A 4 7.34 0.96 5.52
N GLY A 5 6.98 2.07 6.17
CA GLY A 5 5.86 2.10 7.11
C GLY A 5 4.54 1.80 6.43
N HIS A 6 4.29 2.38 5.24
CA HIS A 6 3.09 2.08 4.44
C HIS A 6 3.05 0.62 4.01
N LEU A 7 4.19 0.08 3.54
CA LEU A 7 4.29 -1.32 3.15
C LEU A 7 4.03 -2.26 4.35
N ALA A 8 4.64 -1.97 5.51
CA ALA A 8 4.46 -2.74 6.73
C ALA A 8 3.00 -2.72 7.20
N PHE A 9 2.38 -1.54 7.20
CA PHE A 9 0.98 -1.39 7.60
C PHE A 9 0.04 -2.12 6.64
N ALA A 10 0.24 -1.98 5.32
CA ALA A 10 -0.51 -2.71 4.30
C ALA A 10 -0.36 -4.22 4.45
N TYR A 11 0.86 -4.70 4.74
CA TYR A 11 1.12 -6.11 4.98
C TYR A 11 0.35 -6.65 6.19
N LEU A 12 0.39 -5.93 7.32
CA LEU A 12 -0.32 -6.33 8.54
C LEU A 12 -1.84 -6.33 8.34
N TRP A 13 -2.38 -5.32 7.66
CA TRP A 13 -3.79 -5.27 7.33
C TRP A 13 -4.19 -6.43 6.41
N TYR A 14 -3.41 -6.71 5.37
CA TYR A 14 -3.64 -7.85 4.47
C TYR A 14 -3.56 -9.19 5.21
N ALA A 15 -2.58 -9.36 6.11
CA ALA A 15 -2.43 -10.58 6.91
C ALA A 15 -3.63 -10.80 7.83
N GLY A 16 -4.12 -9.75 8.49
CA GLY A 16 -5.35 -9.79 9.31
C GLY A 16 -6.59 -10.14 8.48
N TYR A 17 -6.76 -9.47 7.33
CA TYR A 17 -7.85 -9.77 6.39
C TYR A 17 -7.85 -11.24 5.94
N ALA A 18 -6.68 -11.76 5.53
CA ALA A 18 -6.55 -13.12 5.05
C ALA A 18 -6.78 -14.16 6.16
N ALA A 19 -6.35 -13.87 7.40
CA ALA A 19 -6.58 -14.72 8.57
C ALA A 19 -8.06 -14.85 8.91
N VAL A 20 -8.81 -13.74 8.86
CA VAL A 20 -10.26 -13.72 9.15
C VAL A 20 -11.06 -14.35 8.00
N GLY A 21 -10.69 -14.11 6.75
CA GLY A 21 -11.42 -14.56 5.57
C GLY A 21 -11.22 -16.04 5.16
N ARG A 22 -10.48 -16.84 5.94
CA ARG A 22 -10.03 -18.20 5.56
C ARG A 22 -9.31 -18.27 4.20
N HIS A 23 -8.75 -17.15 3.73
CA HIS A 23 -7.95 -17.14 2.52
C HIS A 23 -6.61 -17.85 2.78
N ARG A 24 -6.08 -18.55 1.77
CA ARG A 24 -4.82 -19.29 1.90
C ARG A 24 -3.66 -18.31 2.13
N LEU A 25 -3.28 -18.14 3.39
CA LEU A 25 -1.98 -17.58 3.73
C LEU A 25 -0.89 -18.64 3.52
N PRO A 26 0.27 -18.26 2.96
CA PRO A 26 0.66 -16.94 2.46
C PRO A 26 0.45 -16.77 0.94
N ALA A 27 -0.37 -15.80 0.56
CA ALA A 27 -0.60 -15.43 -0.84
C ALA A 27 0.59 -14.64 -1.42
N ARG A 28 1.64 -15.35 -1.84
CA ARG A 28 2.88 -14.74 -2.40
C ARG A 28 2.58 -13.79 -3.56
N ALA A 29 1.69 -14.18 -4.47
CA ALA A 29 1.31 -13.37 -5.62
C ALA A 29 0.61 -12.06 -5.23
N ALA A 30 -0.16 -12.05 -4.13
CA ALA A 30 -0.88 -10.87 -3.68
C ALA A 30 0.04 -9.79 -3.08
N LEU A 31 1.22 -10.16 -2.59
CA LEU A 31 2.16 -9.22 -1.98
C LEU A 31 2.71 -8.21 -2.98
N VAL A 32 2.84 -8.57 -4.27
CA VAL A 32 3.30 -7.66 -5.32
C VAL A 32 2.31 -6.50 -5.55
N PRO A 33 1.04 -6.74 -5.93
CA PRO A 33 0.06 -5.68 -6.13
C PRO A 33 -0.27 -4.95 -4.82
N LEU A 34 -0.20 -5.62 -3.65
CA LEU A 34 -0.30 -4.97 -2.35
C LEU A 34 0.82 -3.94 -2.15
N ALA A 35 2.06 -4.33 -2.42
CA ALA A 35 3.21 -3.43 -2.31
C ALA A 35 3.06 -2.25 -3.27
N VAL A 36 2.70 -2.50 -4.54
CA VAL A 36 2.44 -1.42 -5.51
C VAL A 36 1.34 -0.49 -5.01
N GLY A 37 0.18 -1.01 -4.60
CA GLY A 37 -0.92 -0.21 -4.06
C GLY A 37 -0.51 0.62 -2.84
N SER A 38 0.30 0.04 -1.95
CA SER A 38 0.80 0.74 -0.75
C SER A 38 1.75 1.90 -1.04
N GLN A 39 2.32 1.98 -2.24
CA GLN A 39 3.22 3.07 -2.64
C GLN A 39 2.60 3.96 -3.72
N PHE A 40 1.49 3.53 -4.34
CA PHE A 40 0.91 4.17 -5.52
C PHE A 40 0.62 5.67 -5.33
N PRO A 41 -0.01 6.12 -4.22
CA PRO A 41 -0.27 7.54 -4.02
C PRO A 41 0.99 8.40 -4.06
N ASP A 42 2.03 7.96 -3.37
CA ASP A 42 3.33 8.62 -3.29
C ASP A 42 4.07 8.61 -4.63
N LEU A 43 3.98 7.51 -5.38
CA LEU A 43 4.63 7.38 -6.69
C LEU A 43 3.98 8.26 -7.76
N VAL A 44 2.74 8.70 -7.55
CA VAL A 44 2.04 9.63 -8.45
C VAL A 44 2.25 11.07 -7.98
N ASP A 45 1.85 11.38 -6.74
CA ASP A 45 1.75 12.76 -6.31
C ASP A 45 3.11 13.41 -6.07
N LYS A 46 4.09 12.68 -5.52
CA LYS A 46 5.40 13.28 -5.20
C LYS A 46 6.19 13.66 -6.46
N PRO A 47 6.29 12.81 -7.50
CA PRO A 47 6.94 13.22 -8.75
C PRO A 47 6.19 14.37 -9.43
N LEU A 48 4.85 14.30 -9.53
CA LEU A 48 4.06 15.35 -10.17
C LEU A 48 4.14 16.68 -9.43
N ALA A 49 4.21 16.67 -8.11
CA ALA A 49 4.45 17.88 -7.34
C ALA A 49 5.88 18.41 -7.50
N TYR A 50 6.87 17.53 -7.60
CA TYR A 50 8.27 17.93 -7.85
C TYR A 50 8.46 18.60 -9.21
N VAL A 51 7.74 18.17 -10.25
CA VAL A 51 7.74 18.81 -11.58
C VAL A 51 6.65 19.87 -11.74
N GLU A 52 6.09 20.36 -10.62
CA GLU A 52 5.12 21.46 -10.57
C GLU A 52 3.79 21.23 -11.32
N VAL A 53 3.48 19.99 -11.69
CA VAL A 53 2.17 19.61 -12.26
C VAL A 53 1.08 19.62 -11.19
N LEU A 54 1.44 19.27 -9.95
CA LEU A 54 0.57 19.39 -8.78
C LEU A 54 1.16 20.43 -7.81
N SER A 55 0.30 21.25 -7.20
CA SER A 55 0.71 22.23 -6.19
C SER A 55 1.02 21.61 -4.82
N TYR A 56 0.77 20.30 -4.66
CA TYR A 56 0.93 19.59 -3.39
C TYR A 56 1.16 18.09 -3.59
N GLY A 57 2.20 17.56 -2.93
CA GLY A 57 2.59 16.14 -3.02
C GLY A 57 1.67 15.15 -2.30
N ARG A 58 0.51 15.60 -1.81
CA ARG A 58 -0.55 14.78 -1.21
C ARG A 58 -1.91 15.33 -1.63
N SER A 59 -2.29 15.10 -2.88
CA SER A 59 -3.49 15.69 -3.48
C SER A 59 -4.26 14.69 -4.36
N LEU A 60 -3.86 14.52 -5.62
CA LEU A 60 -4.59 13.74 -6.62
C LEU A 60 -4.73 12.26 -6.22
N ALA A 61 -3.64 11.51 -6.17
CA ALA A 61 -3.64 10.09 -5.84
C ALA A 61 -3.77 9.83 -4.34
N HIS A 62 -3.79 10.86 -3.51
CA HIS A 62 -4.20 10.75 -2.11
C HIS A 62 -5.71 11.00 -1.90
N SER A 63 -6.48 11.23 -2.96
CA SER A 63 -7.93 11.39 -2.87
C SER A 63 -8.70 10.06 -2.91
N LEU A 64 -9.88 10.03 -2.28
CA LEU A 64 -10.81 8.90 -2.36
C LEU A 64 -11.38 8.73 -3.78
N PHE A 65 -11.46 9.81 -4.56
CA PHE A 65 -11.88 9.77 -5.95
C PHE A 65 -10.87 9.02 -6.82
N ALA A 66 -9.59 9.36 -6.71
CA ALA A 66 -8.53 8.64 -7.42
C ALA A 66 -8.41 7.19 -6.94
N PHE A 67 -8.55 6.94 -5.64
CA PHE A 67 -8.60 5.57 -5.11
C PHE A 67 -9.71 4.75 -5.76
N ALA A 68 -10.95 5.28 -5.80
CA ALA A 68 -12.07 4.59 -6.42
C ALA A 68 -11.86 4.35 -7.92
N ALA A 69 -11.42 5.39 -8.65
CA ALA A 69 -11.17 5.31 -10.09
C ALA A 69 -10.06 4.30 -10.43
N CYS A 70 -8.92 4.37 -9.76
CA CYS A 70 -7.79 3.46 -10.00
C CYS A 70 -8.13 2.02 -9.59
N SER A 71 -8.80 1.82 -8.45
CA SER A 71 -9.20 0.47 -8.00
C SER A 71 -10.21 -0.16 -8.96
N LEU A 72 -11.17 0.64 -9.46
CA LEU A 72 -12.12 0.20 -10.47
C LEU A 72 -11.43 -0.11 -11.80
N ALA A 73 -10.49 0.72 -12.24
CA ALA A 73 -9.71 0.48 -13.45
C ALA A 73 -8.90 -0.82 -13.35
N VAL A 74 -8.20 -1.06 -12.24
CA VAL A 74 -7.45 -2.31 -12.01
C VAL A 74 -8.37 -3.52 -12.00
N TRP A 75 -9.53 -3.43 -11.33
CA TRP A 75 -10.54 -4.48 -11.35
C TRP A 75 -11.06 -4.75 -12.77
N TRP A 76 -11.36 -3.70 -13.53
CA TRP A 76 -11.86 -3.82 -14.90
C TRP A 76 -10.83 -4.43 -15.84
N ILE A 77 -9.57 -4.01 -15.76
CA ILE A 77 -8.46 -4.60 -16.52
C ILE A 77 -8.31 -6.08 -16.17
N ALA A 78 -8.31 -6.43 -14.87
CA ALA A 78 -8.23 -7.83 -14.45
C ALA A 78 -9.38 -8.67 -14.99
N ARG A 79 -10.62 -8.12 -15.04
CA ARG A 79 -11.78 -8.76 -15.68
C ARG A 79 -11.59 -8.96 -17.19
N ARG A 80 -11.08 -7.94 -17.90
CA ARG A 80 -10.82 -8.01 -19.36
C ARG A 80 -9.75 -9.01 -19.74
N LEU A 81 -8.82 -9.29 -18.83
CA LEU A 81 -7.75 -10.28 -19.02
C LEU A 81 -8.15 -11.70 -18.57
N SER A 82 -9.39 -11.91 -18.11
CA SER A 82 -9.87 -13.21 -17.65
C SER A 82 -9.84 -14.27 -18.76
N GLY A 83 -9.30 -15.45 -18.46
CA GLY A 83 -9.20 -16.56 -19.41
C GLY A 83 -8.10 -16.42 -20.46
N ARG A 84 -7.20 -15.43 -20.32
CA ARG A 84 -6.02 -15.29 -21.22
C ARG A 84 -4.88 -16.24 -20.91
N TRP A 85 -4.89 -16.84 -19.72
CA TRP A 85 -3.89 -17.80 -19.27
C TRP A 85 -4.59 -18.98 -18.59
N ASP A 86 -3.92 -20.14 -18.59
CA ASP A 86 -4.43 -21.32 -17.90
C ASP A 86 -4.51 -21.09 -16.39
N GLY A 87 -5.50 -21.74 -15.75
CA GLY A 87 -5.96 -21.50 -14.39
C GLY A 87 -4.89 -21.56 -13.29
N ASP A 88 -3.77 -22.24 -13.55
CA ASP A 88 -2.71 -22.46 -12.55
C ASP A 88 -1.39 -21.71 -12.83
N THR A 89 -1.36 -20.92 -13.90
CA THR A 89 -0.18 -20.14 -14.27
C THR A 89 0.03 -18.94 -13.33
N TRP A 90 1.27 -18.49 -13.22
CA TRP A 90 1.63 -17.34 -12.38
C TRP A 90 0.90 -16.04 -12.78
N PRO A 91 0.75 -15.70 -14.09
CA PRO A 91 0.00 -14.51 -14.52
C PRO A 91 -1.48 -14.57 -14.13
N GLU A 92 -2.11 -15.74 -14.25
CA GLU A 92 -3.52 -15.90 -13.88
C GLU A 92 -3.74 -15.73 -12.37
N ARG A 93 -2.88 -16.35 -11.56
CA ARG A 93 -2.88 -16.18 -10.10
C ARG A 93 -2.71 -14.71 -9.71
N LEU A 94 -1.78 -13.99 -10.37
CA LEU A 94 -1.56 -12.57 -10.14
C LEU A 94 -2.79 -11.74 -10.53
N ARG A 95 -3.37 -11.99 -11.71
CA ARG A 95 -4.57 -11.31 -12.21
C ARG A 95 -5.73 -11.41 -11.21
N VAL A 96 -5.99 -12.60 -10.69
CA VAL A 96 -7.10 -12.87 -9.76
C VAL A 96 -6.94 -12.09 -8.45
N VAL A 97 -5.73 -12.03 -7.89
CA VAL A 97 -5.50 -11.37 -6.59
C VAL A 97 -5.26 -9.87 -6.69
N THR A 98 -4.85 -9.37 -7.86
CA THR A 98 -4.41 -7.99 -8.06
C THR A 98 -5.44 -6.94 -7.64
N PRO A 99 -6.73 -7.00 -8.05
CA PRO A 99 -7.70 -5.96 -7.69
C PRO A 99 -7.86 -5.80 -6.18
N GLY A 100 -8.03 -6.91 -5.46
CA GLY A 100 -8.21 -6.89 -4.00
C GLY A 100 -6.94 -6.42 -3.29
N ALA A 101 -5.79 -6.99 -3.64
CA ALA A 101 -4.52 -6.68 -3.00
C ALA A 101 -4.07 -5.23 -3.26
N PHE A 102 -4.20 -4.73 -4.50
CA PHE A 102 -3.92 -3.34 -4.84
C PHE A 102 -4.82 -2.38 -4.06
N SER A 103 -6.13 -2.65 -4.02
CA SER A 103 -7.09 -1.80 -3.31
C SER A 103 -6.82 -1.77 -1.80
N ILE A 104 -6.50 -2.92 -1.19
CA ILE A 104 -6.11 -2.98 0.23
C ILE A 104 -4.84 -2.17 0.47
N GLY A 105 -3.83 -2.30 -0.40
CA GLY A 105 -2.58 -1.56 -0.28
C GLY A 105 -2.78 -0.05 -0.38
N TYR A 106 -3.54 0.39 -1.38
CA TYR A 106 -3.87 1.80 -1.59
C TYR A 106 -4.67 2.35 -0.41
N LEU A 107 -5.73 1.67 0.02
CA LEU A 107 -6.52 2.12 1.17
C LEU A 107 -5.68 2.16 2.46
N SER A 108 -4.78 1.18 2.67
CA SER A 108 -3.81 1.20 3.77
C SER A 108 -2.94 2.45 3.75
N HIS A 109 -2.53 2.89 2.56
CA HIS A 109 -1.77 4.13 2.41
C HIS A 109 -2.58 5.34 2.88
N LEU A 110 -3.82 5.48 2.40
CA LEU A 110 -4.71 6.60 2.76
C LEU A 110 -5.02 6.63 4.25
N ILE A 111 -5.29 5.48 4.87
CA ILE A 111 -5.52 5.40 6.32
C ILE A 111 -4.24 5.76 7.07
N GLY A 112 -3.09 5.22 6.64
CA GLY A 112 -1.80 5.51 7.26
C GLY A 112 -1.46 7.00 7.30
N ASP A 113 -1.89 7.75 6.28
CA ASP A 113 -1.67 9.19 6.19
C ASP A 113 -2.73 10.04 6.91
N THR A 114 -3.92 9.49 7.14
CA THR A 114 -5.05 10.27 7.70
C THR A 114 -5.35 9.95 9.16
N TYR A 115 -5.03 8.76 9.67
CA TYR A 115 -5.57 8.29 10.96
C TYR A 115 -5.31 9.25 12.14
N ARG A 116 -4.15 9.92 12.18
CA ARG A 116 -3.82 10.89 13.23
C ARG A 116 -4.72 12.12 13.18
N PHE A 117 -5.02 12.64 11.99
CA PHE A 117 -5.92 13.77 11.81
C PHE A 117 -7.34 13.40 12.23
N LEU A 118 -7.81 12.20 11.85
CA LEU A 118 -9.14 11.73 12.24
C LEU A 118 -9.27 11.55 13.75
N LEU A 119 -8.27 10.94 14.40
CA LEU A 119 -8.27 10.77 15.86
C LEU A 119 -8.19 12.11 16.60
N ALA A 120 -7.54 13.12 16.01
CA ALA A 120 -7.47 14.47 16.55
C ALA A 120 -8.72 15.33 16.24
N GLY A 121 -9.66 14.83 15.45
CA GLY A 121 -10.81 15.61 14.95
C GLY A 121 -10.45 16.69 13.92
N ASP A 122 -9.21 16.69 13.42
CA ASP A 122 -8.72 17.67 12.44
C ASP A 122 -9.10 17.25 11.01
N LEU A 123 -10.39 17.38 10.69
CA LEU A 123 -10.91 17.06 9.36
C LEU A 123 -10.36 18.00 8.28
N TRP A 124 -9.91 19.20 8.66
CA TRP A 124 -9.34 20.16 7.73
C TRP A 124 -7.99 19.68 7.19
N SER A 125 -7.11 19.13 8.03
CA SER A 125 -5.86 18.52 7.56
C SER A 125 -6.07 17.25 6.74
N ALA A 126 -7.21 16.56 6.91
CA ALA A 126 -7.60 15.38 6.15
C ALA A 126 -8.28 15.69 4.80
N ARG A 127 -8.56 16.97 4.48
CA ARG A 127 -9.37 17.36 3.31
C ARG A 127 -8.78 16.97 1.95
N PHE A 128 -7.48 16.64 1.89
CA PHE A 128 -6.86 16.11 0.67
C PHE A 128 -7.56 14.82 0.17
N LEU A 129 -8.19 14.05 1.07
CA LEU A 129 -9.01 12.89 0.71
C LEU A 129 -10.16 13.24 -0.23
N LEU A 130 -10.61 14.50 -0.23
CA LEU A 130 -11.73 14.99 -1.02
C LEU A 130 -11.27 15.86 -2.20
N TYR A 131 -9.96 15.91 -2.51
CA TYR A 131 -9.46 16.62 -3.69
C TYR A 131 -10.14 16.08 -4.98
N PRO A 132 -10.59 16.93 -5.92
CA PRO A 132 -10.38 18.38 -6.01
C PRO A 132 -11.50 19.25 -5.43
N LEU A 133 -12.42 18.70 -4.63
CA LEU A 133 -13.56 19.46 -4.10
C LEU A 133 -13.15 20.54 -3.09
N PHE A 134 -12.02 20.36 -2.41
CA PHE A 134 -11.47 21.31 -1.45
C PHE A 134 -10.04 21.72 -1.85
N PRO A 135 -9.65 22.98 -1.57
CA PRO A 135 -8.30 23.44 -1.84
C PRO A 135 -7.30 22.73 -0.93
N VAL A 136 -6.21 22.23 -1.51
CA VAL A 136 -5.09 21.65 -0.78
C VAL A 136 -4.06 22.73 -0.44
N PRO A 137 -3.20 22.54 0.59
CA PRO A 137 -2.10 23.46 0.86
C PRO A 137 -1.24 23.65 -0.39
N VAL A 138 -0.76 24.86 -0.62
CA VAL A 138 0.29 25.10 -1.61
C VAL A 138 1.61 24.86 -0.90
N SER A 139 2.29 23.78 -1.25
CA SER A 139 3.70 23.60 -0.89
C SER A 139 4.50 24.02 -2.11
N SER A 140 5.55 24.83 -1.93
CA SER A 140 6.58 24.92 -2.97
C SER A 140 7.00 23.49 -3.33
N ALA A 141 7.19 23.22 -4.63
CA ALA A 141 7.95 22.04 -5.01
C ALA A 141 9.32 22.19 -4.33
N ASP A 142 9.59 21.44 -3.26
CA ASP A 142 10.90 21.54 -2.66
C ASP A 142 11.91 21.16 -3.75
N GLU A 143 12.96 21.95 -3.93
CA GLU A 143 14.05 21.69 -4.90
C GLU A 143 14.74 20.32 -4.68
N VAL A 144 14.41 19.65 -3.58
CA VAL A 144 14.88 18.32 -3.25
C VAL A 144 14.01 17.26 -3.93
N ALA A 145 14.61 16.51 -4.83
CA ALA A 145 13.94 15.39 -5.49
C ALA A 145 13.42 14.32 -4.49
N PRO A 146 12.26 13.69 -4.76
CA PRO A 146 11.66 12.70 -3.85
C PRO A 146 12.58 11.54 -3.45
N TRP A 147 13.42 11.04 -4.36
CA TRP A 147 14.37 9.96 -4.08
C TRP A 147 15.52 10.40 -3.17
N VAL A 148 15.93 11.67 -3.21
CA VAL A 148 16.92 12.22 -2.27
C VAL A 148 16.34 12.28 -0.86
N ARG A 149 15.09 12.73 -0.72
CA ARG A 149 14.37 12.68 0.57
C ARG A 149 14.29 11.27 1.12
N LEU A 150 13.99 10.30 0.26
CA LEU A 150 13.93 8.88 0.63
C LEU A 150 15.24 8.39 1.25
N ILE A 151 16.36 8.67 0.59
CA ILE A 151 17.69 8.29 1.07
C ILE A 151 18.00 8.95 2.41
N ARG A 152 17.70 10.25 2.57
CA ARG A 152 17.92 10.97 3.84
C ARG A 152 17.13 10.35 4.98
N ILE A 153 15.84 10.10 4.76
CA ILE A 153 14.96 9.45 5.75
C ILE A 153 15.54 8.13 6.24
N TYR A 154 16.02 7.27 5.33
CA TYR A 154 16.54 5.96 5.71
C TYR A 154 17.93 5.99 6.36
N ARG A 155 18.71 7.06 6.15
CA ARG A 155 19.98 7.26 6.86
C ARG A 155 19.77 7.63 8.33
N ASP A 156 18.73 8.40 8.63
CA ASP A 156 18.48 8.96 9.96
C ASP A 156 17.34 8.25 10.71
N MET A 157 17.11 6.95 10.43
CA MET A 157 15.91 6.24 10.90
C MET A 157 15.93 5.78 12.37
N GLY A 158 17.04 5.96 13.09
CA GLY A 158 17.35 5.25 14.35
C GLY A 158 16.30 5.34 15.46
N THR A 159 15.55 6.44 15.55
CA THR A 159 14.50 6.66 16.56
C THR A 159 13.11 6.86 15.96
N HIS A 160 12.93 6.57 14.67
CA HIS A 160 11.68 6.88 14.00
C HIS A 160 10.54 5.98 14.52
N PRO A 161 9.38 6.54 14.95
CA PRO A 161 8.32 5.78 15.63
C PRO A 161 7.70 4.66 14.78
N GLN A 162 7.91 4.68 13.46
CA GLN A 162 7.42 3.64 12.55
C GLN A 162 8.32 2.40 12.48
N LEU A 163 9.49 2.42 13.12
CA LEU A 163 10.31 1.22 13.30
C LEU A 163 9.52 0.09 13.98
N GLY A 164 8.65 0.43 14.95
CA GLY A 164 7.81 -0.55 15.64
C GLY A 164 6.86 -1.29 14.69
N VAL A 165 6.12 -0.57 13.84
CA VAL A 165 5.19 -1.22 12.88
C VAL A 165 5.95 -2.06 11.85
N ILE A 166 7.13 -1.60 11.41
CA ILE A 166 7.99 -2.36 10.50
C ILE A 166 8.49 -3.66 11.17
N ALA A 167 8.94 -3.57 12.42
CA ALA A 167 9.39 -4.73 13.19
C ALA A 167 8.27 -5.76 13.40
N VAL A 168 7.06 -5.30 13.79
CA VAL A 168 5.89 -6.17 13.94
C VAL A 168 5.53 -6.85 12.62
N ALA A 169 5.51 -6.10 11.51
CA ALA A 169 5.28 -6.67 10.18
C ALA A 169 6.33 -7.74 9.82
N ALA A 170 7.60 -7.50 10.11
CA ALA A 170 8.67 -8.47 9.87
C ALA A 170 8.49 -9.74 10.72
N VAL A 171 8.17 -9.59 12.01
CA VAL A 171 7.91 -10.73 12.92
C VAL A 171 6.72 -11.56 12.43
N VAL A 172 5.61 -10.92 12.08
CA VAL A 172 4.42 -11.61 11.55
C VAL A 172 4.76 -12.32 10.24
N PHE A 173 5.50 -11.66 9.35
CA PHE A 173 5.92 -12.26 8.07
C PHE A 173 6.77 -13.51 8.27
N VAL A 174 7.82 -13.41 9.09
CA VAL A 174 8.71 -14.54 9.36
C VAL A 174 7.95 -15.66 10.08
N GLY A 175 7.14 -15.33 11.10
CA GLY A 175 6.35 -16.31 11.85
C GLY A 175 5.39 -17.11 10.96
N LEU A 176 4.69 -16.45 10.04
CA LEU A 176 3.81 -17.12 9.08
C LEU A 176 4.57 -18.02 8.10
N ARG A 177 5.81 -17.66 7.72
CA ARG A 177 6.67 -18.48 6.86
C ARG A 177 7.20 -19.71 7.57
N VAL A 178 7.68 -19.55 8.80
CA VAL A 178 8.17 -20.66 9.63
C VAL A 178 7.04 -21.65 9.88
N ARG A 179 5.85 -21.17 10.29
CA ARG A 179 4.67 -22.03 10.48
C ARG A 179 4.27 -22.79 9.21
N GLN A 180 4.32 -22.14 8.05
CA GLN A 180 4.02 -22.82 6.78
C GLN A 180 5.04 -23.92 6.46
N TYR A 181 6.33 -23.68 6.73
CA TYR A 181 7.39 -24.64 6.49
C TYR A 181 7.19 -25.90 7.35
N TRP A 182 6.96 -25.75 8.66
CA TRP A 182 6.74 -26.88 9.56
C TRP A 182 5.49 -27.70 9.22
N ASN A 183 4.37 -27.03 8.91
CA ASN A 183 3.15 -27.73 8.52
C ASN A 183 3.31 -28.57 7.23
N ARG A 184 4.23 -28.20 6.34
CA ARG A 184 4.51 -29.01 5.14
C ARG A 184 5.37 -30.22 5.49
N THR A 185 6.40 -30.03 6.30
CA THR A 185 7.27 -31.13 6.70
C THR A 185 6.55 -32.20 7.52
N ASP A 186 5.52 -31.84 8.30
CA ASP A 186 4.72 -32.81 9.05
C ASP A 186 3.81 -33.63 8.13
N VAL A 187 3.27 -33.03 7.07
CA VAL A 187 2.47 -33.75 6.05
C VAL A 187 3.36 -34.71 5.24
N ASP A 188 4.59 -34.30 4.90
CA ASP A 188 5.52 -35.15 4.14
C ASP A 188 6.08 -36.33 4.97
N ARG A 189 5.90 -36.32 6.30
CA ARG A 189 6.35 -37.37 7.24
C ARG A 189 5.27 -38.36 7.65
N ALA A 190 3.99 -38.06 7.39
CA ALA A 190 2.84 -38.88 7.74
C ALA A 190 2.41 -39.76 6.56
#